data_AF-A0A0Q8CEX3-F1
#
_entry.id   AF-A0A0Q8CEX3-F1
#
_cell.length_a   1.000
_cell.length_b   1.000
_cell.length_c   1.000
_cell.angle_alpha   90.00
_cell.angle_beta   90.00
_cell.angle_gamma   90.00
#
_symmetry.space_group_name_H-M   'P 1'
#
loop_
_entity.id
_entity.type
_entity.pdbx_description
1 polymer ?
#
loop_
_entity_poly.entity_id
_entity_poly.type
_entity_poly.pdbx_seq_one_letter_code
_entity_poly.pdbx_strand_id
1 'polypeptide(L)'
;MSSRGIHVEILIRAELDVVWELTQDVSLHPRWDLRFSSIEPLEELSGGGYRFRYRRALPGHVIEGTGTSSGERMRPDGTRTSALRFTTTDRLSPLGGGRGYWRYNPTANGTVFVTGFDYTPGWGRVLDALLLRRLIGWMTAWSFDRLRIWAETGVEPEDWPLRSVLWVWRPERPRAARCRRVPTRGRNPNTAPEILATLEEP
;
A
#
# COMPACT_ATOMS: atom_id res chain seq x y z
N MET A 1 4.96 -12.66 20.82
CA MET A 1 5.61 -12.89 19.51
C MET A 1 5.10 -11.83 18.55
N SER A 2 5.95 -10.89 18.16
CA SER A 2 5.57 -9.83 17.21
C SER A 2 5.17 -10.48 15.88
N SER A 3 3.96 -10.22 15.40
CA SER A 3 3.52 -10.67 14.08
C SER A 3 4.47 -10.10 13.03
N ARG A 4 4.92 -10.95 12.09
CA ARG A 4 5.79 -10.51 11.00
C ARG A 4 5.01 -9.50 10.14
N GLY A 5 5.48 -8.27 10.06
CA GLY A 5 4.87 -7.23 9.23
C GLY A 5 4.72 -7.67 7.77
N ILE A 6 3.78 -7.05 7.07
CA ILE A 6 3.54 -7.30 5.65
C ILE A 6 4.57 -6.52 4.85
N HIS A 7 5.23 -7.20 3.91
CA HIS A 7 6.15 -6.61 2.97
C HIS A 7 5.76 -7.02 1.55
N VAL A 8 5.77 -6.06 0.62
CA VAL A 8 5.57 -6.29 -0.81
C VAL A 8 6.50 -5.36 -1.57
N GLU A 9 7.22 -5.90 -2.54
CA GLU A 9 8.01 -5.11 -3.50
C GLU A 9 7.80 -5.61 -4.94
N ILE A 10 7.84 -4.67 -5.88
CA ILE A 10 7.76 -4.94 -7.33
C ILE A 10 8.66 -3.94 -8.08
N LEU A 11 9.28 -4.39 -9.17
CA LEU A 11 9.90 -3.52 -10.15
C LEU A 11 8.83 -3.06 -11.15
N ILE A 12 8.71 -1.75 -11.34
CA ILE A 12 7.83 -1.12 -12.33
C ILE A 12 8.73 -0.45 -13.36
N ARG A 13 8.61 -0.83 -14.64
CA ARG A 13 9.35 -0.26 -15.77
C ARG A 13 8.77 1.09 -16.18
N ALA A 14 8.72 2.00 -15.22
CA ALA A 14 8.31 3.39 -15.38
C ALA A 14 9.20 4.30 -14.54
N GLU A 15 9.28 5.56 -14.96
CA GLU A 15 9.97 6.61 -14.24
C GLU A 15 9.38 6.80 -12.84
N LEU A 16 10.23 7.24 -11.91
CA LEU A 16 9.84 7.39 -10.51
C LEU A 16 8.67 8.36 -10.36
N ASP A 17 8.64 9.44 -11.14
CA ASP A 17 7.58 10.44 -11.10
C ASP A 17 6.22 9.88 -11.48
N VAL A 18 6.16 8.99 -12.48
CA VAL A 18 4.91 8.31 -12.86
C VAL A 18 4.42 7.43 -11.72
N VAL A 19 5.31 6.62 -11.14
CA VAL A 19 4.93 5.76 -10.01
C VAL A 19 4.52 6.60 -8.80
N TRP A 20 5.19 7.73 -8.57
CA TRP A 20 4.88 8.66 -7.49
C TRP A 20 3.47 9.27 -7.66
N GLU A 21 3.16 9.81 -8.83
CA GLU A 21 1.85 10.40 -9.13
C GLU A 21 0.71 9.39 -8.93
N LEU A 22 0.81 8.22 -9.57
CA LEU A 22 -0.24 7.18 -9.49
C LEU A 22 -0.49 6.65 -8.06
N THR A 23 0.50 6.81 -7.17
CA THR A 23 0.42 6.31 -5.79
C THR A 23 0.06 7.42 -4.79
N GLN A 24 0.54 8.64 -4.97
CA GLN A 24 0.28 9.76 -4.07
C GLN A 24 -1.00 10.54 -4.39
N ASP A 25 -1.44 10.55 -5.65
CA ASP A 25 -2.71 11.19 -6.01
C ASP A 25 -3.90 10.38 -5.46
N VAL A 26 -4.64 10.99 -4.54
CA VAL A 26 -5.78 10.38 -3.84
C VAL A 26 -6.96 10.06 -4.76
N SER A 27 -7.04 10.68 -5.94
CA SER A 27 -8.04 10.37 -6.97
C SER A 27 -7.65 9.14 -7.80
N LEU A 28 -6.34 8.88 -7.96
CA LEU A 28 -5.82 7.75 -8.73
C LEU A 28 -5.64 6.50 -7.88
N HIS A 29 -5.26 6.67 -6.61
CA HIS A 29 -4.91 5.57 -5.72
C HIS A 29 -6.00 4.49 -5.57
N PRO A 30 -7.29 4.84 -5.32
CA PRO A 30 -8.34 3.83 -5.16
C PRO A 30 -8.61 3.02 -6.43
N ARG A 31 -8.20 3.52 -7.60
CA ARG A 31 -8.44 2.85 -8.88
C ARG A 31 -7.71 1.51 -8.95
N TRP A 32 -6.47 1.44 -8.46
CA TRP A 32 -5.64 0.24 -8.51
C TRP A 32 -5.58 -0.53 -7.17
N ASP A 33 -5.67 0.16 -6.03
CA ASP A 33 -5.49 -0.45 -4.71
C ASP A 33 -6.79 -1.09 -4.18
N LEU A 34 -6.77 -2.42 -4.00
CA LEU A 34 -7.92 -3.12 -3.42
C LEU A 34 -8.18 -2.76 -1.96
N ARG A 35 -7.25 -2.15 -1.24
CA ARG A 35 -7.37 -1.87 0.20
C ARG A 35 -8.34 -0.72 0.48
N PHE A 36 -8.49 0.21 -0.46
CA PHE A 36 -9.26 1.44 -0.31
C PHE A 36 -10.31 1.57 -1.42
N SER A 37 -11.46 2.15 -1.09
CA SER A 37 -12.50 2.53 -2.06
C SER A 37 -12.54 4.04 -2.27
N SER A 38 -12.14 4.82 -1.28
CA SER A 38 -11.89 6.26 -1.43
C SER A 38 -10.89 6.73 -0.37
N ILE A 39 -10.20 7.83 -0.69
CA ILE A 39 -9.28 8.54 0.21
C ILE A 39 -9.64 10.02 0.09
N GLU A 40 -9.92 10.68 1.21
CA GLU A 40 -10.31 12.08 1.29
C GLU A 40 -9.28 12.83 2.17
N PRO A 41 -8.48 13.74 1.61
CA PRO A 41 -7.66 14.66 2.40
C PRO A 41 -8.55 15.52 3.30
N LEU A 42 -8.13 15.74 4.55
CA LEU A 42 -8.87 16.53 5.54
C LEU A 42 -8.14 17.83 5.89
N GLU A 43 -6.93 17.74 6.43
CA GLU A 43 -6.15 18.90 6.87
C GLU A 43 -4.65 18.65 6.69
N GLU A 44 -3.90 19.72 6.44
CA GLU A 44 -2.44 19.68 6.41
C GLU A 44 -1.89 19.59 7.83
N LEU A 45 -0.83 18.79 8.00
CA LEU A 45 -0.16 18.67 9.29
C LEU A 45 0.94 19.71 9.41
N SER A 46 1.10 20.31 10.59
CA SER A 46 2.10 21.33 10.87
C SER A 46 3.55 20.87 10.62
N GLY A 47 3.80 19.56 10.77
CA GLY A 47 5.09 18.91 10.47
C GLY A 47 5.27 18.44 9.02
N GLY A 48 4.34 18.78 8.13
CA GLY A 48 4.30 18.36 6.74
C GLY A 48 3.53 17.05 6.52
N GLY A 49 2.78 17.00 5.41
CA GLY A 49 1.85 15.91 5.11
C GLY A 49 0.41 16.31 5.43
N TYR A 50 -0.48 15.33 5.51
CA TYR A 50 -1.91 15.58 5.70
C TYR A 50 -2.60 14.46 6.45
N ARG A 51 -3.68 14.79 7.17
CA ARG A 51 -4.65 13.85 7.69
C ARG A 51 -5.65 13.50 6.59
N PHE A 52 -6.07 12.25 6.52
CA PHE A 52 -7.04 11.77 5.55
C PHE A 52 -8.09 10.87 6.19
N ARG A 53 -9.26 10.81 5.58
CA ARG A 53 -10.27 9.77 5.81
C ARG A 53 -10.14 8.74 4.70
N TYR A 54 -10.20 7.47 5.03
CA TYR A 54 -10.30 6.41 4.04
C TYR A 54 -11.60 5.63 4.23
N ARG A 55 -12.12 5.12 3.11
CA ARG A 55 -13.24 4.19 3.10
C ARG A 55 -12.86 2.90 2.42
N ARG A 56 -13.48 1.81 2.86
CA ARG A 56 -13.46 0.53 2.15
C ARG A 56 -14.87 -0.03 2.09
N ALA A 57 -15.44 -0.02 0.89
CA ALA A 57 -16.74 -0.61 0.62
C ALA A 57 -16.65 -2.15 0.60
N LEU A 58 -17.56 -2.78 1.33
CA LEU A 58 -17.82 -4.20 1.36
C LEU A 58 -19.30 -4.43 0.99
N PRO A 59 -19.70 -5.65 0.60
CA PRO A 59 -21.11 -5.96 0.43
C PRO A 59 -21.90 -5.71 1.72
N GLY A 60 -22.77 -4.71 1.73
CA GLY A 60 -23.63 -4.37 2.87
C GLY A 60 -22.98 -3.58 4.00
N HIS A 61 -21.72 -3.15 3.89
CA HIS A 61 -21.03 -2.37 4.92
C HIS A 61 -19.92 -1.49 4.34
N VAL A 62 -19.65 -0.34 4.95
CA VAL A 62 -18.51 0.51 4.58
C VAL A 62 -17.64 0.70 5.81
N ILE A 63 -16.40 0.22 5.72
CA ILE A 63 -15.40 0.49 6.75
C ILE A 63 -14.89 1.91 6.55
N GLU A 64 -14.95 2.73 7.59
CA GLU A 64 -14.37 4.06 7.62
C GLU A 64 -13.22 4.12 8.62
N GLY A 65 -12.17 4.88 8.28
CA GLY A 65 -11.08 5.16 9.21
C GLY A 65 -10.36 6.45 8.88
N THR A 66 -9.48 6.86 9.80
CA THR A 66 -8.63 8.04 9.64
C THR A 66 -7.18 7.61 9.53
N GLY A 67 -6.39 8.45 8.88
CA GLY A 67 -4.96 8.25 8.77
C GLY A 67 -4.22 9.57 8.69
N THR A 68 -2.93 9.51 8.97
CA THR A 68 -1.98 10.59 8.72
C THR A 68 -0.99 10.08 7.70
N SER A 69 -0.74 10.88 6.67
CA SER A 69 0.35 10.67 5.72
C SER A 69 1.42 11.69 6.04
N SER A 70 2.67 11.24 6.14
CA SER A 70 3.81 12.13 6.23
C SER A 70 3.99 12.87 4.91
N GLY A 71 4.53 14.08 4.97
CA GLY A 71 5.01 14.78 3.78
C GLY A 71 6.12 14.01 3.04
N GLU A 72 6.44 14.51 1.84
CA GLU A 72 7.41 13.90 0.94
C GLU A 72 8.82 13.96 1.52
N ARG A 73 9.56 12.83 1.51
CA ARG A 73 11.01 12.86 1.72
C ARG A 73 11.73 12.37 0.50
N MET A 74 12.31 13.32 -0.23
CA MET A 74 13.31 13.06 -1.26
C MET A 74 14.69 12.99 -0.60
N ARG A 75 15.40 11.91 -0.86
CA ARG A 75 16.80 11.75 -0.42
C ARG A 75 17.75 12.23 -1.51
N PRO A 76 18.99 12.63 -1.16
CA PRO A 76 20.01 13.01 -2.16
C PRO A 76 20.31 11.91 -3.19
N ASP A 77 20.04 10.64 -2.85
CA ASP A 77 20.20 9.48 -3.74
C ASP A 77 19.02 9.28 -4.72
N GLY A 78 18.06 10.21 -4.76
CA GLY A 78 16.86 10.15 -5.60
C GLY A 78 15.75 9.23 -5.06
N THR A 79 15.97 8.52 -3.96
CA THR A 79 14.94 7.70 -3.32
C THR A 79 13.86 8.59 -2.72
N ARG A 80 12.59 8.23 -2.95
CA ARG A 80 11.46 8.85 -2.23
C ARG A 80 10.89 7.90 -1.19
N THR A 81 10.39 8.45 -0.09
CA THR A 81 9.70 7.68 0.94
C THR A 81 8.47 8.45 1.40
N SER A 82 7.36 7.73 1.55
CA SER A 82 6.11 8.22 2.15
C SER A 82 5.74 7.28 3.29
N ALA A 83 5.38 7.82 4.45
CA ALA A 83 4.96 7.06 5.61
C ALA A 83 3.52 7.40 5.94
N LEU A 84 2.79 6.43 6.46
CA LEU A 84 1.42 6.61 6.88
C LEU A 84 1.15 5.87 8.18
N ARG A 85 0.22 6.44 8.96
CA ARG A 85 -0.46 5.79 10.07
C ARG A 85 -1.94 5.79 9.76
N PHE A 86 -2.63 4.77 10.23
CA PHE A 86 -4.07 4.67 10.06
C PHE A 86 -4.70 4.02 11.28
N THR A 87 -5.96 4.35 11.53
CA THR A 87 -6.78 3.75 12.56
C THR A 87 -8.22 3.66 12.08
N THR A 88 -9.04 2.93 12.82
CA THR A 88 -10.48 2.85 12.62
C THR A 88 -11.14 2.46 13.93
N THR A 89 -12.34 3.00 14.17
CA THR A 89 -13.21 2.63 15.28
C THR A 89 -14.25 1.57 14.87
N ASP A 90 -14.24 1.16 13.60
CA ASP A 90 -15.16 0.18 13.05
C ASP A 90 -14.80 -1.24 13.53
N ARG A 91 -15.73 -1.84 14.28
CA ARG A 91 -15.60 -3.19 14.85
C ARG A 91 -15.62 -4.29 13.81
N LEU A 92 -16.18 -4.03 12.62
CA LEU A 92 -16.17 -4.96 11.50
C LEU A 92 -14.87 -4.90 10.70
N SER A 93 -13.97 -3.96 10.99
CA SER A 93 -12.68 -3.93 10.33
C SER A 93 -11.78 -5.08 10.81
N PRO A 94 -11.21 -5.89 9.89
CA PRO A 94 -10.20 -6.88 10.25
C PRO A 94 -8.87 -6.23 10.66
N LEU A 95 -8.65 -4.96 10.29
CA LEU A 95 -7.44 -4.18 10.57
C LEU A 95 -7.78 -3.07 11.57
N GLY A 96 -7.15 -3.10 12.75
CA GLY A 96 -7.15 -1.96 13.67
C GLY A 96 -6.07 -0.94 13.33
N GLY A 97 -5.63 -0.19 14.33
CA GLY A 97 -4.53 0.78 14.20
C GLY A 97 -3.26 0.16 13.61
N GLY A 98 -2.68 0.83 12.62
CA GLY A 98 -1.52 0.36 11.90
C GLY A 98 -0.64 1.49 11.38
N ARG A 99 0.54 1.09 10.90
CA ARG A 99 1.54 2.00 10.34
C ARG A 99 2.24 1.33 9.18
N GLY A 100 2.58 2.11 8.17
CA GLY A 100 3.18 1.59 6.96
C GLY A 100 3.99 2.65 6.24
N TYR A 101 4.92 2.20 5.41
CA TYR A 101 5.66 3.10 4.54
C TYR A 101 5.67 2.56 3.13
N TRP A 102 5.91 3.49 2.21
CA TRP A 102 6.18 3.31 0.80
C TRP A 102 7.57 3.85 0.49
N ARG A 103 8.31 3.12 -0.33
CA ARG A 103 9.64 3.52 -0.79
C ARG A 103 9.75 3.32 -2.29
N TYR A 104 10.29 4.33 -2.95
CA TYR A 104 10.47 4.40 -4.39
C TYR A 104 11.96 4.48 -4.65
N ASN A 105 12.53 3.42 -5.19
CA ASN A 105 13.97 3.34 -5.45
C ASN A 105 14.18 3.37 -6.96
N PRO A 106 14.75 4.46 -7.52
CA PRO A 106 15.07 4.50 -8.94
C PRO A 106 16.17 3.47 -9.25
N THR A 107 16.08 2.84 -10.42
CA THR A 107 17.04 1.88 -10.94
C THR A 107 17.22 2.09 -12.44
N ALA A 108 18.23 1.48 -13.05
CA ALA A 108 18.42 1.52 -14.51
C ALA A 108 17.26 0.94 -15.32
N ASN A 109 16.39 0.12 -14.70
CA ASN A 109 15.29 -0.57 -15.38
C ASN A 109 13.90 -0.03 -14.98
N GLY A 110 13.84 1.13 -14.29
CA GLY A 110 12.62 1.71 -13.74
C GLY A 110 12.66 1.82 -12.22
N THR A 111 11.50 1.79 -11.57
CA THR A 111 11.35 2.07 -10.13
C THR A 111 10.99 0.81 -9.34
N VAL A 112 11.79 0.49 -8.32
CA VAL A 112 11.42 -0.54 -7.33
C VAL A 112 10.53 0.08 -6.26
N PHE A 113 9.24 -0.23 -6.34
CA PHE A 113 8.22 0.20 -5.40
C PHE A 113 8.08 -0.82 -4.27
N VAL A 114 8.19 -0.35 -3.03
CA VAL A 114 8.21 -1.18 -1.83
C VAL A 114 7.19 -0.66 -0.84
N THR A 115 6.43 -1.56 -0.21
CA THR A 115 5.70 -1.27 1.02
C THR A 115 6.10 -2.21 2.14
N GLY A 116 6.16 -1.66 3.34
CA GLY A 116 6.22 -2.40 4.60
C GLY A 116 5.21 -1.82 5.57
N PHE A 117 4.34 -2.65 6.14
CA PHE A 117 3.36 -2.18 7.13
C PHE A 117 2.98 -3.26 8.13
N ASP A 118 2.51 -2.81 9.29
CA ASP A 118 1.99 -3.66 10.34
C ASP A 118 0.73 -3.02 10.96
N TYR A 119 -0.11 -3.83 11.56
CA TYR A 119 -1.37 -3.41 12.17
C TYR A 119 -1.76 -4.32 13.33
N THR A 120 -2.54 -3.75 14.25
CA THR A 120 -3.18 -4.48 15.33
C THR A 120 -4.37 -5.27 14.78
N PRO A 121 -4.45 -6.61 14.96
CA PRO A 121 -5.56 -7.41 14.46
C PRO A 121 -6.91 -7.03 15.07
N GLY A 122 -7.89 -6.68 14.23
CA GLY A 122 -9.25 -6.32 14.68
C GLY A 122 -10.06 -7.53 15.16
N TRP A 123 -9.87 -8.69 14.54
CA TRP A 123 -10.59 -9.94 14.86
C TRP A 123 -9.77 -10.95 15.68
N GLY A 124 -8.70 -10.47 16.33
CA GLY A 124 -7.83 -11.30 17.16
C GLY A 124 -6.63 -11.91 16.42
N ARG A 125 -5.62 -12.29 17.19
CA ARG A 125 -4.27 -12.61 16.68
C ARG A 125 -4.18 -13.94 15.93
N VAL A 126 -4.98 -14.94 16.31
CA VAL A 126 -4.92 -16.28 15.70
C VAL A 126 -5.45 -16.24 14.26
N LEU A 127 -6.64 -15.67 14.08
CA LEU A 127 -7.25 -15.52 12.75
C LEU A 127 -6.39 -14.64 11.83
N ASP A 128 -5.77 -13.60 12.40
CA ASP A 128 -4.84 -12.76 11.67
C ASP A 128 -3.60 -13.50 11.17
N ALA A 129 -2.94 -14.25 12.06
CA ALA A 129 -1.73 -15.00 11.74
C ALA A 129 -1.99 -16.11 10.71
N LEU A 130 -3.15 -16.78 10.80
CA LEU A 130 -3.49 -17.91 9.93
C LEU A 130 -4.05 -17.48 8.57
N LEU A 131 -4.79 -16.36 8.51
CA LEU A 131 -5.55 -16.00 7.32
C LEU A 131 -5.40 -14.52 6.93
N LEU A 132 -5.79 -13.58 7.79
CA LEU A 132 -6.00 -12.19 7.37
C LEU A 132 -4.72 -11.55 6.86
N ARG A 133 -3.61 -11.68 7.59
CA ARG A 133 -2.33 -11.07 7.19
C ARG A 133 -1.79 -11.63 5.86
N ARG A 134 -2.04 -12.92 5.60
CA ARG A 134 -1.69 -13.58 4.33
C ARG A 134 -2.55 -13.07 3.19
N LEU A 135 -3.86 -12.93 3.42
CA LEU A 135 -4.82 -12.41 2.45
C LEU A 135 -4.53 -10.94 2.12
N ILE A 136 -4.30 -10.10 3.13
CA ILE A 136 -3.96 -8.69 2.97
C ILE A 136 -2.65 -8.56 2.20
N GLY A 137 -1.61 -9.33 2.55
CA GLY A 137 -0.36 -9.33 1.80
C GLY A 137 -0.53 -9.79 0.34
N TRP A 138 -1.44 -10.72 0.07
CA TRP A 138 -1.78 -11.11 -1.31
C TRP A 138 -2.54 -10.01 -2.05
N MET A 139 -3.53 -9.35 -1.43
CA MET A 139 -4.28 -8.25 -2.04
C MET A 139 -3.37 -7.06 -2.35
N THR A 140 -2.44 -6.72 -1.44
CA THR A 140 -1.43 -5.69 -1.68
C THR A 140 -0.56 -6.05 -2.88
N ALA A 141 -0.05 -7.28 -2.96
CA ALA A 141 0.75 -7.74 -4.09
C ALA A 141 -0.01 -7.74 -5.42
N TRP A 142 -1.28 -8.18 -5.42
CA TRP A 142 -2.10 -8.12 -6.62
C TRP A 142 -2.33 -6.67 -7.07
N SER A 143 -2.59 -5.76 -6.12
CA SER A 143 -2.77 -4.32 -6.39
C SER A 143 -1.50 -3.68 -6.95
N PHE A 144 -0.32 -4.07 -6.45
CA PHE A 144 0.97 -3.62 -6.95
C PHE A 144 1.22 -4.04 -8.40
N ASP A 145 0.86 -5.27 -8.77
CA ASP A 145 0.99 -5.70 -10.17
C ASP A 145 -0.05 -5.03 -11.08
N ARG A 146 -1.24 -4.70 -10.56
CA ARG A 146 -2.25 -3.91 -11.29
C ARG A 146 -1.76 -2.48 -11.54
N LEU A 147 -1.18 -1.84 -10.52
CA LEU A 147 -0.48 -0.57 -10.65
C LEU A 147 0.66 -0.66 -11.68
N ARG A 148 1.47 -1.72 -11.62
CA ARG A 148 2.56 -1.93 -12.59
C ARG A 148 2.04 -1.95 -14.02
N ILE A 149 0.97 -2.70 -14.29
CA ILE A 149 0.38 -2.77 -15.63
C ILE A 149 -0.05 -1.38 -16.09
N TRP A 150 -0.75 -0.63 -15.22
CA TRP A 150 -1.18 0.73 -15.56
C TRP A 150 -0.01 1.66 -15.85
N ALA A 151 1.01 1.66 -14.99
CA ALA A 151 2.19 2.50 -15.14
C ALA A 151 3.04 2.14 -16.38
N GLU A 152 3.13 0.86 -16.74
CA GLU A 152 3.98 0.39 -17.85
C GLU A 152 3.28 0.44 -19.21
N THR A 153 1.96 0.28 -19.26
CA THR A 153 1.23 0.11 -20.53
C THR A 153 0.10 1.11 -20.73
N GLY A 154 -0.22 1.95 -19.74
CA GLY A 154 -1.36 2.86 -19.79
C GLY A 154 -2.73 2.18 -19.72
N VAL A 155 -2.78 0.86 -19.56
CA VAL A 155 -4.06 0.12 -19.45
C VAL A 155 -4.67 0.43 -18.10
N GLU A 156 -5.88 0.97 -18.12
CA GLU A 156 -6.52 1.45 -16.90
C GLU A 156 -6.78 0.31 -15.91
N PRO A 157 -6.69 0.57 -14.59
CA PRO A 157 -6.93 -0.46 -13.59
C PRO A 157 -8.30 -1.12 -13.75
N GLU A 158 -9.32 -0.39 -14.18
CA GLU A 158 -10.71 -0.83 -14.33
C GLU A 158 -10.87 -2.00 -15.32
N ASP A 159 -9.97 -2.14 -16.29
CA ASP A 159 -9.91 -3.29 -17.21
C ASP A 159 -9.50 -4.59 -16.50
N TRP A 160 -8.92 -4.46 -15.31
CA TRP A 160 -8.53 -5.56 -14.43
C TRP A 160 -9.37 -5.55 -13.14
N PRO A 161 -10.68 -5.81 -13.20
CA PRO A 161 -11.50 -5.94 -12.00
C PRO A 161 -11.04 -7.15 -11.16
N LEU A 162 -11.43 -7.24 -9.89
CA LEU A 162 -11.03 -8.35 -9.00
C LEU A 162 -11.35 -9.74 -9.60
N ARG A 163 -12.46 -9.87 -10.36
CA ARG A 163 -12.82 -11.12 -11.06
C ARG A 163 -11.77 -11.57 -12.11
N SER A 164 -10.87 -10.69 -12.56
CA SER A 164 -9.77 -11.03 -13.46
C SER A 164 -8.78 -12.04 -12.86
N VAL A 165 -8.83 -12.25 -11.54
CA VAL A 165 -8.11 -13.36 -10.87
C VAL A 165 -8.54 -14.73 -11.39
N LEU A 166 -9.73 -14.86 -11.99
CA LEU A 166 -10.22 -16.09 -12.60
C LEU A 166 -9.91 -16.20 -14.10
N TRP A 167 -9.43 -15.12 -14.74
CA TRP A 167 -9.14 -15.08 -16.18
C TRP A 167 -7.79 -15.75 -16.50
N VAL A 168 -7.63 -17.02 -16.14
CA VAL A 168 -6.36 -17.74 -16.26
C VAL A 168 -5.78 -17.78 -17.67
N TRP A 169 -6.62 -17.56 -18.69
CA TRP A 169 -6.24 -17.46 -20.11
C TRP A 169 -5.65 -16.10 -20.53
N ARG A 170 -5.72 -15.05 -19.68
CA ARG A 170 -5.12 -13.73 -19.92
C ARG A 170 -3.77 -13.64 -19.20
N PRO A 171 -2.63 -13.89 -19.85
CA PRO A 171 -1.33 -13.86 -19.16
C PRO A 171 -0.95 -12.46 -18.67
N GLU A 172 -1.54 -11.40 -19.23
CA GLU A 172 -1.30 -9.99 -18.89
C GLU A 172 -1.92 -9.61 -17.54
N ARG A 173 -2.96 -10.34 -17.08
CA ARG A 173 -3.72 -10.03 -15.86
C ARG A 173 -2.83 -9.81 -14.63
N PRO A 174 -3.29 -9.02 -13.64
CA PRO A 174 -2.52 -8.84 -12.42
C PRO A 174 -2.36 -10.15 -11.63
N ARG A 175 -1.15 -10.40 -11.14
CA ARG A 175 -0.77 -11.60 -10.39
C ARG A 175 0.11 -11.21 -9.20
N ALA A 176 -0.38 -11.49 -7.99
CA ALA A 176 0.40 -11.33 -6.75
C ALA A 176 1.75 -12.06 -6.76
N ALA A 177 1.88 -13.14 -7.55
CA ALA A 177 3.12 -13.90 -7.69
C ALA A 177 4.25 -13.14 -8.42
N ARG A 178 3.95 -12.03 -9.12
CA ARG A 178 4.96 -11.14 -9.72
C ARG A 178 5.62 -10.21 -8.71
N CYS A 179 5.04 -10.07 -7.52
CA CYS A 179 5.65 -9.32 -6.43
C CYS A 179 6.46 -10.23 -5.53
N ARG A 180 7.53 -9.69 -4.96
CA ARG A 180 8.23 -10.33 -3.86
C ARG A 180 7.56 -9.93 -2.53
N ARG A 181 7.27 -10.92 -1.69
CA ARG A 181 6.62 -10.73 -0.37
C ARG A 181 7.56 -10.97 0.81
N VAL A 182 8.83 -11.16 0.52
CA VAL A 182 9.91 -11.29 1.49
C VAL A 182 10.98 -10.27 1.08
N PRO A 183 11.51 -9.48 2.02
CA PRO A 183 12.54 -8.50 1.71
C PRO A 183 13.77 -9.11 1.05
N THR A 184 14.40 -8.39 0.13
CA THR A 184 15.70 -8.77 -0.43
C THR A 184 16.76 -8.82 0.68
N ARG A 185 17.46 -9.96 0.81
CA ARG A 185 18.53 -10.18 1.80
C ARG A 185 19.62 -9.10 1.62
N GLY A 186 19.99 -8.40 2.70
CA GLY A 186 20.97 -7.30 2.69
C GLY A 186 20.37 -5.89 2.80
N ARG A 187 19.06 -5.72 2.54
CA ARG A 187 18.32 -4.48 2.79
C ARG A 187 17.52 -4.67 4.08
N ASN A 188 17.88 -3.98 5.16
CA ASN A 188 17.26 -4.21 6.47
C ASN A 188 15.73 -3.99 6.39
N PRO A 189 14.90 -5.04 6.52
CA PRO A 189 13.44 -4.93 6.44
C PRO A 189 12.84 -4.10 7.55
N ASN A 190 13.55 -4.02 8.67
CA ASN A 190 13.10 -3.47 9.93
C ASN A 190 13.56 -2.02 10.15
N THR A 191 14.32 -1.43 9.21
CA THR A 191 14.49 0.02 9.23
C THR A 191 13.27 0.63 8.56
N ALA A 192 12.15 0.57 9.29
CA ALA A 192 11.08 1.53 9.15
C ALA A 192 11.75 2.92 9.07
N PRO A 193 11.48 3.73 8.04
CA PRO A 193 12.07 5.05 7.95
C PRO A 193 11.76 5.83 9.23
N GLU A 194 12.73 6.56 9.78
CA GLU A 194 12.58 7.32 11.04
C GLU A 194 11.34 8.22 11.06
N ILE A 195 10.92 8.68 9.87
CA ILE A 195 9.69 9.45 9.67
C ILE A 195 8.42 8.73 10.20
N LEU A 196 8.39 7.38 10.23
CA LEU A 196 7.28 6.64 10.85
C LEU A 196 7.22 6.84 12.37
N ALA A 197 8.37 7.01 13.02
CA ALA A 197 8.43 7.23 14.46
C ALA A 197 7.95 8.65 14.83
N THR A 198 8.14 9.61 13.93
CA THR A 198 7.79 11.02 14.15
C THR A 198 6.42 11.43 13.59
N LEU A 199 5.71 10.53 12.89
CA LEU A 199 4.41 10.84 12.29
C LEU A 199 3.31 10.91 13.36
N GLU A 200 2.52 11.98 13.31
CA GLU A 200 1.40 12.24 14.22
C GLU A 200 0.40 11.08 14.22
N GLU A 201 -0.20 10.80 15.37
CA GLU A 201 -1.22 9.75 15.48
C GLU A 201 -2.54 10.21 14.82
N PRO A 202 -3.24 9.29 14.12
CA PRO A 202 -4.43 9.59 13.34
C PRO A 202 -5.71 9.78 14.15
#